data_AF-A0A356TR33-F1
#
_entry.id   AF-A0A356TR33-F1
#
_cell.length_a   1.000
_cell.length_b   1.000
_cell.length_c   1.000
_cell.angle_alpha   90.00
_cell.angle_beta   90.00
_cell.angle_gamma   90.00
#
_symmetry.space_group_name_H-M   'P 1'
#
loop_
_entity.id
_entity.type
_entity.pdbx_description
1 polymer ?
#
loop_
_entity_poly.entity_id
_entity_poly.type
_entity_poly.pdbx_seq_one_letter_code
_entity_poly.pdbx_strand_id
1 'polypeptide(L)' 'DEVRVREEAGVLHLEGQVTAPREREAAETIARSAGDWLFVANDVEVRVAEDEAAPSDPDRALEGQLR' A
#
# COMPACT_ATOMS: atom_id res chain seq x y z
N ASP A 1 6.61 -4.68 -6.92
CA ASP A 1 6.45 -3.26 -6.56
C ASP A 1 7.19 -2.38 -7.56
N GLU A 2 6.61 -1.23 -7.89
CA GLU A 2 7.19 -0.22 -8.76
C GLU A 2 6.83 1.15 -8.19
N VAL A 3 7.82 1.99 -7.89
CA VAL A 3 7.62 3.37 -7.42
C VAL A 3 8.46 4.31 -8.27
N ARG A 4 7.83 5.33 -8.82
CA ARG A 4 8.44 6.40 -9.60
C ARG A 4 8.50 7.67 -8.75
N VAL A 5 9.55 8.45 -8.98
CA VAL A 5 9.82 9.67 -8.23
C VAL A 5 10.00 10.82 -9.22
N ARG A 6 9.31 11.92 -8.97
CA ARG A 6 9.43 13.17 -9.74
C ARG A 6 9.44 14.36 -8.81
N GLU A 7 10.29 15.34 -9.08
CA GLU A 7 10.26 16.63 -8.41
C GLU A 7 9.57 17.66 -9.31
N GLU A 8 8.65 18.43 -8.73
CA GLU A 8 8.01 19.57 -9.40
C GLU A 8 7.72 20.69 -8.42
N ALA A 9 8.23 21.90 -8.71
CA ALA A 9 7.98 23.11 -7.90
C ALA A 9 8.24 22.94 -6.39
N GLY A 10 9.28 22.16 -6.03
CA GLY A 10 9.62 21.88 -4.63
C GLY A 10 8.71 20.86 -3.95
N VAL A 11 7.90 20.12 -4.70
CA VAL A 11 7.11 18.97 -4.24
C VAL A 11 7.71 17.69 -4.82
N LEU A 12 7.96 16.71 -3.97
CA LEU A 12 8.37 15.37 -4.41
C LEU A 12 7.14 14.48 -4.55
N HIS A 13 6.87 14.05 -5.78
CA HIS A 13 5.78 13.15 -6.14
C HIS A 13 6.28 11.71 -6.12
N LEU A 14 5.62 10.86 -5.35
CA LEU A 14 5.79 9.42 -5.33
C LEU A 14 4.55 8.78 -5.95
N GLU A 15 4.73 8.07 -7.06
CA GLU A 15 3.64 7.42 -7.80
C GLU A 15 3.99 5.96 -8.06
N GLY A 16 3.03 5.05 -7.92
CA GLY A 16 3.27 3.65 -8.22
C GLY A 16 2.47 2.70 -7.35
N GLN A 17 2.97 1.46 -7.20
CA GLN A 17 2.29 0.38 -6.51
C GLN A 17 3.25 -0.42 -5.64
N VAL A 18 2.78 -0.75 -4.44
CA VAL A 18 3.45 -1.63 -3.47
C VAL A 18 2.51 -2.73 -2.99
N THR A 19 3.03 -3.77 -2.36
CA THR A 19 2.23 -4.90 -1.88
C THR A 19 1.80 -4.75 -0.42
N ALA A 20 2.48 -3.90 0.35
CA ALA A 20 2.18 -3.70 1.77
C ALA A 20 2.07 -2.21 2.17
N PRO A 21 1.17 -1.85 3.11
CA PRO A 21 1.06 -0.48 3.62
C PRO A 21 2.37 0.06 4.21
N ARG A 22 3.14 -0.80 4.88
CA ARG A 22 4.46 -0.46 5.44
C ARG A 22 5.45 0.02 4.39
N GLU A 23 5.35 -0.47 3.15
CA GLU A 23 6.26 -0.10 2.06
C GLU A 23 5.93 1.31 1.56
N ARG A 24 4.63 1.63 1.47
CA ARG A 24 4.14 2.98 1.17
C ARG A 24 4.59 4.00 2.23
N GLU A 25 4.49 3.65 3.52
CA GLU A 25 4.95 4.50 4.62
C GLU A 25 6.47 4.66 4.66
N ALA A 26 7.21 3.59 4.37
CA ALA A 26 8.66 3.63 4.28
C ALA A 26 9.11 4.52 3.11
N ALA A 27 8.47 4.41 1.95
CA ALA A 27 8.75 5.27 0.80
C ALA A 27 8.57 6.75 1.13
N GLU A 28 7.49 7.12 1.83
CA GLU A 28 7.25 8.50 2.27
C GLU A 28 8.30 8.99 3.28
N THR A 29 8.68 8.13 4.22
CA THR A 29 9.67 8.46 5.25
C THR A 29 11.04 8.69 4.63
N ILE A 30 11.47 7.76 3.76
CA ILE A 30 12.73 7.85 3.03
C ILE A 30 12.73 9.09 2.17
N ALA A 31 11.64 9.30 1.41
CA ALA A 31 11.41 10.48 0.62
C ALA A 31 11.66 11.69 1.49
N ARG A 32 10.85 12.00 2.52
CA ARG A 32 11.04 13.16 3.40
C ARG A 32 12.45 13.39 3.94
N SER A 33 13.25 12.34 4.15
CA SER A 33 14.61 12.44 4.70
C SER A 33 15.70 12.70 3.66
N ALA A 34 15.45 12.47 2.37
CA ALA A 34 16.50 12.37 1.36
C ALA A 34 16.89 13.71 0.70
N GLY A 35 16.22 14.83 1.03
CA GLY A 35 16.41 16.10 0.34
C GLY A 35 15.54 17.23 0.86
N ASP A 36 15.65 18.38 0.21
CA ASP A 36 15.13 19.68 0.70
C ASP A 36 13.83 20.13 0.00
N TRP A 37 13.00 19.21 -0.52
CA TRP A 37 11.66 19.59 -1.02
C TRP A 37 10.80 20.11 0.14
N LEU A 38 9.85 20.97 -0.21
CA LEU A 38 8.91 21.58 0.72
C LEU A 38 7.85 20.57 1.19
N PHE A 39 7.42 19.69 0.29
CA PHE A 39 6.37 18.70 0.55
C PHE A 39 6.63 17.38 -0.18
N VAL A 40 6.08 16.29 0.37
CA VAL A 40 6.03 14.98 -0.29
C VAL A 40 4.56 14.65 -0.57
N ALA A 41 4.23 14.44 -1.84
CA ALA A 41 2.94 13.93 -2.30
C ALA A 41 3.06 12.43 -2.56
N ASN A 42 2.43 11.60 -1.71
CA ASN A 42 2.55 10.15 -1.76
C ASN A 42 1.28 9.50 -2.32
N ASP A 43 1.27 9.32 -3.64
CA ASP A 43 0.21 8.70 -4.44
C ASP A 43 0.52 7.21 -4.75
N VAL A 44 1.33 6.56 -3.92
CA VAL A 44 1.59 5.11 -4.04
C VAL A 44 0.37 4.31 -3.60
N GLU A 45 -0.10 3.43 -4.48
CA GLU A 45 -1.20 2.49 -4.23
C GLU A 45 -0.70 1.21 -3.54
N VAL A 46 -1.48 0.67 -2.60
CA VAL A 46 -1.21 -0.65 -2.02
C VAL A 46 -2.10 -1.67 -2.71
N ARG A 47 -1.49 -2.60 -3.46
CA ARG A 47 -2.17 -3.72 -4.11
C ARG A 47 -1.84 -4.99 -3.34
N VAL A 48 -2.79 -5.45 -2.52
CA VAL A 48 -2.69 -6.77 -1.90
C VAL A 48 -2.84 -7.79 -3.02
N ALA A 49 -1.84 -8.65 -3.22
CA ALA A 49 -1.95 -9.76 -4.15
C ALA A 49 -3.14 -10.62 -3.71
N GLU A 50 -4.09 -10.86 -4.61
CA GLU A 50 -5.20 -11.79 -4.40
C GLU A 50 -4.66 -13.23 -4.43
N ASP A 51 -3.84 -13.61 -3.44
CA ASP A 51 -3.64 -15.03 -3.15
C ASP A 51 -4.83 -15.51 -2.31
N GLU A 52 -5.81 -16.07 -3.03
CA GLU A 52 -6.86 -16.98 -2.53
C GLU A 52 -7.48 -16.59 -1.18
N ALA A 53 -8.22 -15.48 -1.13
CA ALA A 53 -9.37 -15.45 -0.24
C ALA A 53 -10.45 -16.38 -0.82
N ALA A 54 -10.25 -17.70 -0.67
CA ALA A 54 -11.36 -18.63 -0.79
C ALA A 54 -12.47 -18.10 0.14
N PRO A 55 -13.70 -17.85 -0.35
CA PRO A 55 -14.77 -17.40 0.53
C PRO A 55 -15.00 -18.52 1.56
N SER A 56 -14.53 -18.31 2.79
CA SER A 56 -14.99 -19.10 3.92
C SER A 56 -16.44 -18.67 4.13
N ASP A 57 -17.36 -19.41 3.55
CA ASP A 57 -18.78 -19.28 3.82
C ASP A 57 -18.98 -19.40 5.34
N PRO A 58 -19.27 -18.30 6.06
CA PRO A 58 -19.36 -18.32 7.51
C PRO A 58 -20.57 -19.14 7.99
N ASP A 59 -21.56 -19.39 7.11
CA ASP A 59 -22.79 -20.08 7.45
C ASP A 59 -22.57 -21.59 7.61
N ARG A 60 -21.60 -22.18 6.90
CA ARG A 60 -21.29 -23.61 6.98
C ARG A 60 -20.69 -24.04 8.34
N ALA A 61 -20.10 -23.11 9.08
CA ALA A 61 -19.48 -23.40 10.38
C ALA A 61 -20.52 -23.66 11.50
N LEU A 62 -21.72 -23.11 11.40
CA LEU A 62 -22.77 -23.27 12.43
C LEU A 62 -23.58 -24.57 12.28
N GLU A 63 -23.77 -25.09 11.06
CA GLU A 63 -24.62 -26.28 10.84
C GLU A 63 -24.03 -27.57 11.43
N GLY A 64 -22.71 -27.63 11.65
CA GLY A 64 -22.03 -28.81 12.22
C GLY A 64 -22.23 -28.99 13.74
N GLN A 65 -22.70 -27.97 14.46
CA GLN A 65 -22.80 -28.00 15.92
C GLN A 65 -24.20 -28.39 16.46
N LEU A 66 -25.16 -28.64 15.57
CA LEU A 66 -26.56 -28.95 15.93
C LEU A 66 -26.98 -30.41 15.61
N ARG A 67 -26.03 -31.35 15.55
CA ARG A 67 -26.33 -32.78 15.36
C ARG A 67 -26.11 -33.63 16.60
#